data_AF-A0A803RC12-F1
#
_entry.id   AF-A0A803RC12-F1
#
_cell.length_a   1.000
_cell.length_b   1.000
_cell.length_c   1.000
_cell.angle_alpha   90.00
_cell.angle_beta   90.00
_cell.angle_gamma   90.00
#
_symmetry.space_group_name_H-M   'P 1'
#
loop_
_entity.id
_entity.type
_entity.pdbx_description
1 polymer ?
#
loop_
_entity_poly.entity_id
_entity_poly.type
_entity_poly.pdbx_seq_one_letter_code
_entity_poly.pdbx_strand_id
1 'polypeptide(L)'
;MVGSPNPNGSSSPTKKYGITNPISVAGPTDADLHRNDYLEKFLINSGLYESQEEAARREEVLGRIAEIVKDWVKLLTRQRGYTDQMVEDANAVIFTFGSYRLGVSITLCDFLDFFFRCLSSLLYGFKRKIANSCIM
;
A
#
# COMPACT_ATOMS: atom_id res chain seq x y z
N MET A 1 21.90 12.91 -40.89
CA MET A 1 23.12 13.71 -40.66
C MET A 1 23.57 13.47 -39.23
N VAL A 2 24.82 13.03 -39.06
CA VAL A 2 25.42 12.62 -37.78
C VAL A 2 25.72 13.87 -36.94
N GLY A 3 25.23 13.91 -35.69
CA GLY A 3 25.57 14.94 -34.71
C GLY A 3 26.67 14.45 -33.78
N SER A 4 27.75 15.22 -33.67
CA SER A 4 28.92 14.97 -32.81
C SER A 4 28.60 15.05 -31.31
N PRO A 5 29.33 14.35 -30.42
CA PRO A 5 29.05 14.36 -28.99
C PRO A 5 29.69 15.55 -28.26
N ASN A 6 28.92 16.15 -27.35
CA ASN A 6 29.35 17.21 -26.43
C ASN A 6 30.01 16.58 -25.18
N PRO A 7 31.24 16.98 -24.76
CA PRO A 7 31.90 16.41 -23.59
C PRO A 7 31.60 17.30 -22.38
N ASN A 8 30.69 16.83 -21.51
CA ASN A 8 30.46 17.25 -20.11
C ASN A 8 28.96 17.42 -19.83
N GLY A 9 28.32 16.31 -19.48
CA GLY A 9 27.04 16.29 -18.79
C GLY A 9 27.11 15.19 -17.74
N SER A 10 27.07 15.58 -16.46
CA SER A 10 26.98 14.68 -15.32
C SER A 10 25.83 13.68 -15.50
N SER A 11 26.15 12.41 -15.76
CA SER A 11 25.18 11.34 -15.91
C SER A 11 24.59 11.00 -14.55
N SER A 12 23.45 11.62 -14.20
CA SER A 12 22.59 11.06 -13.17
C SER A 12 22.20 9.63 -13.59
N PRO A 13 22.26 8.63 -12.69
CA PRO A 13 21.93 7.26 -13.07
C PRO A 13 20.48 7.21 -13.53
N THR A 14 20.27 6.86 -14.79
CA THR A 14 18.94 6.60 -15.35
C THR A 14 18.31 5.47 -14.54
N LYS A 15 17.18 5.77 -13.90
CA LYS A 15 16.49 4.82 -13.02
C LYS A 15 15.99 3.63 -13.86
N LYS A 16 16.66 2.49 -13.74
CA LYS A 16 16.30 1.24 -14.41
C LYS A 16 15.16 0.55 -13.66
N TYR A 17 14.06 0.28 -14.37
CA TYR A 17 12.95 -0.52 -13.86
C TYR A 17 13.03 -1.93 -14.46
N GLY A 18 13.12 -2.95 -13.61
CA GLY A 18 13.27 -4.35 -14.04
C GLY A 18 14.71 -4.79 -14.33
N ILE A 19 14.86 -6.06 -14.74
CA ILE A 19 16.18 -6.68 -14.98
C ILE A 19 16.67 -6.56 -16.43
N THR A 20 15.77 -6.42 -17.40
CA THR A 20 16.07 -6.27 -18.83
C THR A 20 16.01 -4.82 -19.30
N ASN A 21 16.45 -4.57 -20.53
CA ASN A 21 16.31 -3.26 -21.17
C ASN A 21 14.85 -3.05 -21.65
N PRO A 22 14.37 -1.80 -21.71
CA PRO A 22 13.03 -1.51 -22.24
C PRO A 22 12.94 -1.91 -23.72
N ILE A 23 11.77 -2.43 -24.12
CA ILE A 23 11.48 -2.79 -25.52
C ILE A 23 11.38 -1.53 -26.39
N SER A 24 10.80 -0.46 -25.83
CA SER A 24 10.68 0.85 -26.48
C SER A 24 10.75 1.95 -25.43
N VAL A 25 11.33 3.08 -25.82
CA VAL A 25 11.32 4.34 -25.06
C VAL A 25 10.55 5.44 -25.79
N ALA A 26 9.85 5.10 -26.88
CA ALA A 26 8.99 6.02 -27.60
C ALA A 26 7.79 6.43 -26.74
N GLY A 27 7.46 7.72 -26.75
CA GLY A 27 6.26 8.24 -26.09
C GLY A 27 4.98 7.92 -26.86
N PRO A 28 3.80 8.16 -26.26
CA PRO A 28 2.51 7.97 -26.92
C PRO A 28 2.33 8.94 -28.09
N THR A 29 1.61 8.51 -29.11
CA THR A 29 1.17 9.36 -30.24
C THR A 29 -0.13 10.10 -29.88
N ASP A 30 -0.51 11.11 -30.67
CA ASP A 30 -1.79 11.81 -30.50
C ASP A 30 -3.00 10.87 -30.60
N ALA A 31 -2.90 9.83 -31.42
CA ALA A 31 -3.95 8.81 -31.53
C ALA A 31 -4.04 7.94 -30.26
N ASP A 32 -2.91 7.66 -29.60
CA ASP A 32 -2.88 6.91 -28.33
C ASP A 32 -3.50 7.74 -27.21
N LEU A 33 -3.19 9.04 -27.15
CA LEU A 33 -3.80 9.97 -26.19
C LEU A 33 -5.32 10.03 -26.37
N HIS A 34 -5.81 10.15 -27.61
CA HIS A 34 -7.25 10.18 -27.88
C HIS A 34 -7.96 8.89 -27.45
N ARG A 35 -7.32 7.73 -27.69
CA ARG A 35 -7.86 6.43 -27.24
C ARG A 35 -7.84 6.30 -25.72
N ASN A 36 -6.82 6.82 -25.06
CA ASN A 36 -6.73 6.85 -23.61
C ASN A 36 -7.88 7.65 -23.00
N ASP A 37 -8.19 8.84 -23.54
CA ASP A 37 -9.32 9.66 -23.09
C ASP A 37 -10.67 8.96 -23.27
N TYR A 38 -10.84 8.21 -24.37
CA TYR A 38 -12.05 7.42 -24.59
C TYR A 38 -12.17 6.29 -23.57
N LEU A 39 -11.08 5.59 -23.30
CA LEU A 39 -11.03 4.52 -22.30
C LEU A 39 -11.36 5.04 -20.90
N GLU A 40 -10.76 6.16 -20.49
CA GLU A 40 -11.03 6.78 -19.19
C GLU A 40 -12.52 7.12 -19.02
N LYS A 41 -13.13 7.76 -20.02
CA LYS A 41 -14.57 8.06 -20.01
C LYS A 41 -15.43 6.80 -19.91
N PHE A 42 -15.06 5.74 -20.63
CA PHE A 42 -15.77 4.48 -20.56
C PHE A 42 -15.69 3.84 -19.18
N LEU A 43 -14.51 3.85 -18.54
CA LEU A 43 -14.31 3.30 -17.19
C LEU A 43 -15.10 4.08 -16.13
N ILE A 44 -15.12 5.42 -16.23
CA ILE A 44 -15.93 6.30 -15.38
C ILE A 44 -17.42 5.98 -15.55
N ASN A 45 -17.91 5.93 -16.79
CA ASN A 45 -19.31 5.63 -17.09
C ASN A 45 -19.72 4.21 -16.66
N SER A 46 -18.77 3.28 -16.57
CA SER A 46 -19.01 1.91 -16.08
C SER A 46 -19.10 1.83 -14.55
N GLY A 47 -18.86 2.92 -13.83
CA GLY A 47 -18.92 2.96 -12.36
C GLY A 47 -17.81 2.15 -11.69
N LEU A 48 -16.65 1.99 -12.34
CA LEU A 48 -15.53 1.22 -11.81
C LEU A 48 -14.69 2.00 -10.80
N TYR A 49 -14.72 3.34 -10.88
CA TYR A 49 -14.03 4.19 -9.92
C TYR A 49 -14.88 4.35 -8.67
N GLU A 50 -14.24 4.17 -7.52
CA GLU A 50 -14.83 4.41 -6.21
C GLU A 50 -15.21 5.88 -6.04
N SER A 51 -16.32 6.14 -5.35
CA SER A 51 -16.73 7.51 -5.01
C SER A 51 -15.85 8.08 -3.89
N GLN A 52 -15.74 9.41 -3.82
CA GLN A 52 -14.97 10.07 -2.75
C GLN A 52 -15.53 9.74 -1.36
N GLU A 53 -16.85 9.59 -1.24
CA GLU A 53 -17.54 9.23 -0.01
C GLU A 53 -17.23 7.79 0.41
N GLU A 54 -17.19 6.86 -0.53
CA GLU A 54 -16.83 5.46 -0.28
C GLU A 54 -15.37 5.34 0.16
N ALA A 55 -14.46 6.05 -0.52
CA ALA A 55 -13.05 6.12 -0.15
C ALA A 55 -12.86 6.70 1.27
N ALA A 56 -13.54 7.81 1.58
CA ALA A 56 -13.49 8.42 2.92
C ALA A 56 -14.03 7.47 4.00
N ARG A 57 -15.11 6.73 3.70
CA ARG A 57 -15.65 5.72 4.61
C ARG A 57 -14.65 4.60 4.86
N ARG A 58 -13.94 4.12 3.85
CA ARG A 58 -12.90 3.09 4.03
C ARG A 58 -11.76 3.59 4.90
N GLU A 59 -11.31 4.82 4.69
CA GLU A 59 -10.28 5.44 5.50
C GLU A 59 -10.72 5.54 6.97
N GLU A 60 -11.97 5.93 7.21
CA GLU A 60 -12.54 5.97 8.56
C GLU A 60 -12.51 4.58 9.22
N VAL A 61 -12.97 3.54 8.52
CA VAL A 61 -12.99 2.20 9.11
C VAL A 61 -11.56 1.67 9.32
N LEU A 62 -10.61 1.94 8.43
CA LEU A 62 -9.21 1.61 8.64
C LEU A 62 -8.63 2.31 9.88
N GLY A 63 -9.00 3.57 10.12
CA GLY A 63 -8.64 4.29 11.34
C GLY A 63 -9.19 3.60 12.59
N ARG A 64 -10.47 3.20 12.58
CA ARG A 64 -11.08 2.46 13.69
C ARG A 64 -10.41 1.11 13.92
N ILE A 65 -10.08 0.37 12.87
CA ILE A 65 -9.37 -0.91 12.98
C ILE A 65 -7.97 -0.68 13.57
N ALA A 66 -7.27 0.39 13.17
CA ALA A 66 -5.96 0.72 13.72
C ALA A 66 -6.01 0.95 15.24
N GLU A 67 -7.01 1.68 15.73
CA GLU A 67 -7.20 1.89 17.17
C GLU A 67 -7.53 0.58 17.90
N ILE A 68 -8.46 -0.23 17.37
CA ILE A 68 -8.80 -1.54 17.95
C ILE A 68 -7.55 -2.43 18.06
N VAL A 69 -6.71 -2.46 17.03
CA VAL A 69 -5.48 -3.28 17.03
C VAL A 69 -4.45 -2.76 18.02
N LYS A 70 -4.29 -1.43 18.16
CA LYS A 70 -3.41 -0.84 19.18
C LYS A 70 -3.87 -1.18 20.59
N ASP A 71 -5.15 -0.98 20.89
CA ASP A 71 -5.74 -1.28 22.20
C ASP A 71 -5.60 -2.77 22.54
N TRP A 72 -5.85 -3.62 21.55
CA TRP A 72 -5.67 -5.06 21.70
C TRP A 72 -4.21 -5.45 21.98
N VAL A 73 -3.24 -4.82 21.30
CA VAL A 73 -1.81 -5.04 21.59
C VAL A 73 -1.44 -4.58 23.00
N LYS A 74 -1.92 -3.42 23.46
CA LYS A 74 -1.70 -2.94 24.84
C LYS A 74 -2.29 -3.90 25.87
N LEU A 75 -3.51 -4.38 25.65
CA LEU A 75 -4.16 -5.36 26.51
C LEU A 75 -3.37 -6.66 26.62
N LEU A 76 -2.88 -7.19 25.48
CA LEU A 76 -2.05 -8.39 25.47
C LEU A 76 -0.72 -8.20 26.19
N THR A 77 -0.08 -7.03 26.04
CA THR A 77 1.16 -6.69 26.74
C THR A 77 0.92 -6.65 28.26
N ARG A 78 -0.19 -6.05 28.72
CA ARG A 78 -0.55 -6.05 30.14
C ARG A 78 -0.81 -7.47 30.67
N GLN A 79 -1.56 -8.30 29.93
CA GLN A 79 -1.86 -9.69 30.34
C GLN A 79 -0.62 -10.57 30.46
N ARG A 80 0.46 -10.26 29.74
CA ARG A 80 1.75 -10.96 29.84
C ARG A 80 2.60 -10.52 31.03
N GLY A 81 2.16 -9.52 31.81
CA GLY A 81 2.85 -9.06 33.01
C GLY A 81 3.98 -8.06 32.75
N TYR A 82 4.00 -7.37 31.60
CA TYR A 82 4.94 -6.29 31.36
C TYR A 82 4.58 -5.03 32.17
N THR A 83 5.57 -4.15 32.38
CA THR A 83 5.39 -2.90 33.14
C THR A 83 4.47 -1.92 32.41
N ASP A 84 3.83 -1.02 33.16
CA ASP A 84 2.94 -0.01 32.57
C ASP A 84 3.65 0.88 31.55
N GLN A 85 4.95 1.16 31.75
CA GLN A 85 5.77 1.90 30.78
C GLN A 85 5.88 1.14 29.45
N MET A 86 6.13 -0.18 29.48
CA MET A 86 6.18 -1.00 28.28
C MET A 86 4.80 -1.16 27.61
N VAL A 87 3.72 -1.14 28.39
CA VAL A 87 2.35 -1.17 27.85
C VAL A 87 2.03 0.13 27.10
N GLU A 88 2.42 1.29 27.63
CA GLU A 88 2.22 2.56 26.94
C GLU A 88 3.08 2.71 25.69
N ASP A 89 4.31 2.19 25.72
CA ASP A 89 5.21 2.17 24.57
C ASP A 89 4.80 1.14 23.49
N ALA A 90 3.93 0.19 23.82
CA ALA A 90 3.46 -0.81 22.87
C ALA A 90 2.56 -0.16 21.79
N ASN A 91 2.98 -0.29 20.53
CA ASN A 91 2.29 0.26 19.39
C ASN A 91 2.08 -0.78 18.29
N ALA A 92 1.04 -0.58 17.49
CA ALA A 92 0.73 -1.37 16.32
C ALA A 92 0.48 -0.45 15.12
N VAL A 93 1.03 -0.84 13.97
CA VAL A 93 0.86 -0.11 12.71
C VAL A 93 0.23 -1.05 11.70
N ILE A 94 -0.85 -0.61 11.09
CA ILE A 94 -1.52 -1.34 10.01
C ILE A 94 -0.96 -0.84 8.68
N PHE A 95 -0.61 -1.77 7.82
CA PHE A 95 -0.20 -1.49 6.44
C PHE A 95 -1.23 -2.07 5.49
N THR A 96 -1.64 -1.26 4.51
CA THR A 96 -2.50 -1.70 3.42
C THR A 96 -1.67 -2.23 2.26
N PHE A 97 -2.16 -3.27 1.59
CA PHE A 97 -1.54 -3.91 0.43
C PHE A 97 -2.63 -4.22 -0.61
N GLY A 98 -2.23 -4.67 -1.80
CA GLY A 98 -3.16 -5.08 -2.86
C GLY A 98 -3.82 -3.90 -3.57
N SER A 99 -4.95 -4.15 -4.22
CA SER A 99 -5.74 -3.19 -5.01
C SER A 99 -5.98 -1.88 -4.25
N TYR A 100 -6.32 -1.98 -2.96
CA TYR A 100 -6.51 -0.84 -2.08
C TYR A 100 -5.30 0.09 -2.01
N ARG A 101 -4.10 -0.48 -1.77
CA ARG A 101 -2.88 0.35 -1.70
C ARG A 101 -2.48 0.93 -3.06
N LEU A 102 -2.87 0.26 -4.14
CA LEU A 102 -2.57 0.66 -5.51
C LEU A 102 -3.60 1.65 -6.09
N GLY A 103 -4.69 1.94 -5.38
CA GLY A 103 -5.74 2.86 -5.84
C GLY A 103 -6.59 2.31 -6.98
N VAL A 104 -6.64 0.99 -7.14
CA VAL A 104 -7.42 0.30 -8.19
C VAL A 104 -8.52 -0.57 -7.57
N SER A 105 -9.05 -0.14 -6.43
CA SER A 105 -10.15 -0.82 -5.72
C SER A 105 -11.43 -0.71 -6.53
N ILE A 106 -12.11 -1.83 -6.76
CA ILE A 106 -13.43 -1.87 -7.37
C ILE A 106 -14.44 -2.09 -6.24
N THR A 107 -15.56 -1.36 -6.29
CA THR A 107 -16.55 -1.18 -5.21
C THR A 107 -17.08 -2.49 -4.60
N LEU A 108 -16.96 -3.63 -5.28
CA LEU A 108 -17.57 -4.91 -4.91
C LEU A 108 -16.72 -5.89 -4.07
N CYS A 109 -15.41 -5.70 -3.88
CA CYS A 109 -14.55 -6.76 -3.30
C CYS A 109 -13.86 -6.49 -1.95
N ASP A 110 -13.73 -5.25 -1.48
CA ASP A 110 -12.53 -4.94 -0.67
C ASP A 110 -12.73 -4.69 0.85
N PHE A 111 -13.64 -5.37 1.56
CA PHE A 111 -13.67 -5.23 3.04
C PHE A 111 -13.27 -6.48 3.84
N LEU A 112 -13.64 -7.67 3.39
CA LEU A 112 -13.43 -8.90 4.17
C LEU A 112 -12.08 -9.57 3.90
N ASP A 113 -11.51 -9.44 2.71
CA ASP A 113 -10.20 -10.04 2.38
C ASP A 113 -9.01 -9.35 3.09
N PHE A 114 -9.16 -8.05 3.39
CA PHE A 114 -8.14 -7.28 4.12
C PHE A 114 -8.10 -7.67 5.61
N PHE A 115 -9.27 -7.84 6.24
CA PHE A 115 -9.37 -8.12 7.67
C PHE A 115 -8.78 -9.48 8.06
N PHE A 116 -9.13 -10.55 7.33
CA PHE A 116 -8.73 -11.91 7.71
C PHE A 116 -7.23 -12.22 7.49
N ARG A 117 -6.62 -11.71 6.40
CA ARG A 117 -5.18 -11.93 6.15
C ARG A 117 -4.29 -11.07 7.05
N CYS A 118 -4.72 -9.86 7.39
CA CYS A 118 -3.98 -8.97 8.29
C CYS A 118 -4.03 -9.48 9.74
N LEU A 119 -5.20 -9.90 10.24
CA LEU A 119 -5.32 -10.43 11.60
C LEU A 119 -4.52 -11.74 11.81
N SER A 120 -4.56 -12.64 10.81
CA SER A 120 -3.73 -13.85 10.79
C SER A 120 -2.24 -13.51 10.90
N SER A 121 -1.75 -12.62 10.04
CA SER A 121 -0.33 -12.24 9.99
C SER A 121 0.14 -11.48 11.23
N LEU A 122 -0.71 -10.61 11.81
CA LEU A 122 -0.43 -9.95 13.09
C LEU A 122 -0.37 -10.95 14.25
N LEU A 123 -1.29 -11.92 14.33
CA LEU A 123 -1.25 -12.98 15.34
C LEU A 123 0.02 -13.83 15.23
N TYR A 124 0.42 -14.20 14.00
CA TYR A 124 1.65 -14.97 13.75
C TYR A 124 2.93 -14.17 14.02
N GLY A 125 2.98 -12.90 13.62
CA GLY A 125 4.11 -12.01 13.84
C GLY A 125 4.28 -11.63 15.31
N PHE A 126 3.17 -11.37 16.02
CA PHE A 126 3.16 -11.04 17.44
C PHE A 126 3.58 -12.23 18.31
N LYS A 127 3.17 -13.46 17.97
CA LYS A 127 3.71 -14.68 18.61
C LYS A 127 5.23 -14.78 18.44
N ARG A 128 5.77 -14.47 17.26
CA ARG A 128 7.22 -14.60 16.97
C ARG A 128 8.04 -13.49 17.62
N LYS A 129 7.55 -12.25 17.62
CA LYS A 129 8.27 -11.09 18.15
C LYS A 129 8.28 -11.05 19.67
N ILE A 130 7.20 -11.49 20.34
CA ILE A 130 7.23 -11.66 21.81
C ILE A 130 8.03 -12.91 22.22
N ALA A 131 7.94 -14.02 21.48
CA ALA A 131 8.78 -15.18 21.76
C ALA A 131 10.28 -14.82 21.71
N ASN A 132 10.70 -13.95 20.80
CA ASN A 132 12.09 -13.51 20.69
C ASN A 132 12.46 -12.38 21.67
N SER A 133 11.51 -11.58 22.15
CA SER A 133 11.76 -10.52 23.14
C SER A 133 11.68 -10.99 24.60
N CYS A 134 11.15 -12.20 24.86
CA CYS A 134 11.16 -12.85 26.18
C CYS A 134 12.35 -13.79 26.41
N ILE A 135 13.29 -13.90 25.46
CA ILE A 135 14.49 -14.75 25.57
C ILE A 135 15.78 -13.90 25.83
N MET A 136 15.64 -12.60 26.11
CA MET A 136 16.74 -11.75 26.61
C MET A 136 16.28 -11.00 27.86
#